data_AF-A0A2X4TNC2-F1
#
_entry.id   AF-A0A2X4TNC2-F1
#
_cell.length_a   1.000
_cell.length_b   1.000
_cell.length_c   1.000
_cell.angle_alpha   90.00
_cell.angle_beta   90.00
_cell.angle_gamma   90.00
#
_symmetry.space_group_name_H-M   'P 1'
#
loop_
_entity.id
_entity.type
_entity.pdbx_description
1 polymer ?
#
loop_
_entity_poly.entity_id
_entity_poly.type
_entity_poly.pdbx_seq_one_letter_code
_entity_poly.pdbx_strand_id
1 'polypeptide(L)'
;MILRALEQSLTPQVTPQVTPQVGELLAALKGEMSREAIQGALQLQDRKSFRERYLQPALNAGWIEMTLPDKPNSRLQKYRLTAEGAALRRQQ
;
A
#
# COMPACT_ATOMS: atom_id res chain seq x y z
N MET A 1 -9.28 -48.51 0.72
CA MET A 1 -8.56 -48.15 1.96
C MET A 1 -7.07 -48.09 1.60
N ILE A 2 -6.34 -46.99 1.62
CA ILE A 2 -6.55 -45.64 2.13
C ILE A 2 -5.79 -44.71 1.16
N LEU A 3 -6.48 -43.67 0.68
CA LEU A 3 -5.92 -42.48 0.06
C LEU A 3 -5.26 -41.62 1.15
N ARG A 4 -4.14 -40.94 0.85
CA ARG A 4 -3.40 -39.88 1.60
C ARG A 4 -1.95 -40.32 1.83
N ALA A 5 -0.89 -39.58 1.48
CA ALA A 5 -0.76 -38.14 1.46
C ALA A 5 0.24 -37.69 0.37
N LEU A 6 -0.29 -37.29 -0.78
CA LEU A 6 0.24 -36.22 -1.63
C LEU A 6 -0.59 -34.99 -1.21
N GLU A 7 -0.14 -33.75 -1.08
CA GLU A 7 1.06 -33.03 -1.48
C GLU A 7 1.01 -31.70 -0.72
N GLN A 8 2.19 -31.23 -0.29
CA GLN A 8 2.62 -29.84 -0.32
C GLN A 8 1.57 -28.71 -0.26
N SER A 9 1.56 -27.98 0.85
CA SER A 9 1.54 -26.52 0.78
C SER A 9 2.28 -25.92 1.98
N LEU A 10 3.60 -26.07 1.97
CA LEU A 10 4.46 -24.98 2.43
C LEU A 10 4.20 -23.82 1.46
N THR A 11 3.13 -23.04 1.67
CA THR A 11 3.19 -21.67 1.19
C THR A 11 4.32 -21.05 2.00
N PRO A 12 5.46 -20.64 1.42
CA PRO A 12 6.32 -19.71 2.13
C PRO A 12 5.38 -18.56 2.47
N GLN A 13 5.15 -18.36 3.77
CA GLN A 13 4.40 -17.22 4.24
C GLN A 13 5.31 -16.03 3.91
N VAL A 14 5.22 -15.55 2.68
CA VAL A 14 5.79 -14.28 2.26
C VAL A 14 4.92 -13.27 2.98
N THR A 15 5.21 -13.06 4.27
CA THR A 15 4.83 -11.82 4.95
C THR A 15 5.26 -10.73 3.98
N PRO A 16 4.31 -9.94 3.44
CA PRO A 16 4.68 -8.91 2.50
C PRO A 16 5.67 -7.99 3.21
N GLN A 17 6.94 -8.02 2.79
CA GLN A 17 7.94 -7.18 3.42
C GLN A 17 7.59 -5.74 3.06
N VAL A 18 7.09 -5.00 4.05
CA VAL A 18 6.86 -3.57 3.88
C VAL A 18 8.23 -2.91 3.79
N THR A 19 8.53 -2.31 2.65
CA THR A 19 9.74 -1.49 2.52
C THR A 19 9.62 -0.28 3.47
N PRO A 20 10.73 0.27 3.99
CA PRO A 20 10.67 1.42 4.89
C PRO A 20 9.87 2.59 4.32
N GLN A 21 10.01 2.87 3.02
CA GLN A 21 9.29 3.94 2.32
C GLN A 21 7.77 3.70 2.33
N VAL A 22 7.33 2.46 2.09
CA VAL A 22 5.91 2.17 2.11
C VAL A 22 5.38 2.23 3.54
N GLY A 23 6.15 1.78 4.53
CA GLY A 23 5.80 1.91 5.95
C GLY A 23 5.55 3.37 6.35
N GLU A 24 6.46 4.27 5.99
CA GLU A 24 6.31 5.71 6.19
C GLU A 24 5.03 6.26 5.53
N LEU A 25 4.73 5.84 4.29
CA LEU A 25 3.51 6.24 3.60
C LEU A 25 2.24 5.76 4.33
N LEU A 26 2.21 4.52 4.79
CA LEU A 26 1.07 3.98 5.53
C LEU A 26 0.84 4.75 6.84
N ALA A 27 1.93 5.09 7.54
CA ALA A 27 1.89 5.89 8.77
C ALA A 27 1.40 7.32 8.52
N ALA A 28 1.79 7.94 7.41
CA ALA A 28 1.41 9.31 7.06
C ALA A 28 -0.07 9.46 6.65
N LEU A 29 -0.68 8.39 6.12
CA LEU A 29 -2.07 8.43 5.64
C LEU A 29 -3.10 8.58 6.77
N LYS A 30 -3.90 9.64 6.68
CA LYS A 30 -5.00 9.96 7.58
C LYS A 30 -6.29 10.18 6.77
N GLY A 31 -7.24 9.23 6.88
CA GLY A 31 -8.46 9.26 6.08
C GLY A 31 -8.15 9.24 4.58
N GLU A 32 -8.78 10.13 3.81
CA GLU A 32 -8.54 10.31 2.39
C GLU A 32 -7.65 11.52 2.13
N MET A 33 -6.51 11.31 1.47
CA MET A 33 -5.54 12.37 1.18
C MET A 33 -5.22 12.45 -0.30
N SER A 34 -4.99 13.66 -0.82
CA SER A 34 -4.44 13.82 -2.16
C SER A 34 -2.98 13.38 -2.20
N ARG A 35 -2.47 13.13 -3.41
CA ARG A 35 -1.04 12.85 -3.65
C ARG A 35 -0.15 13.92 -3.03
N GLU A 36 -0.48 15.19 -3.25
CA GLU A 36 0.26 16.35 -2.75
C GLU A 36 0.26 16.40 -1.22
N ALA A 37 -0.87 16.10 -0.58
CA ALA A 37 -0.98 16.08 0.87
C ALA A 37 -0.13 14.96 1.49
N ILE A 38 -0.12 13.76 0.90
CA ILE A 38 0.71 12.64 1.37
C ILE A 38 2.19 12.98 1.20
N GLN A 39 2.56 13.47 0.01
CA GLN A 39 3.94 13.86 -0.29
C GLN A 39 4.42 14.96 0.67
N GLY A 40 3.57 15.95 0.96
CA GLY A 40 3.87 17.02 1.91
C GLY A 40 3.99 16.53 3.36
N ALA A 41 3.15 15.57 3.78
CA ALA A 41 3.23 14.96 5.11
C ALA A 41 4.55 14.19 5.31
N LEU A 42 5.10 13.62 4.23
CA LEU A 42 6.40 12.94 4.22
C LEU A 42 7.58 13.89 3.96
N GLN A 43 7.32 15.19 3.77
CA GLN A 43 8.34 16.21 3.46
C GLN A 43 9.17 15.90 2.21
N LEU A 44 8.60 15.17 1.25
CA LEU A 44 9.27 14.77 0.02
C LEU A 44 9.11 15.84 -1.06
N GLN A 45 10.21 16.16 -1.75
CA GLN A 45 10.20 17.17 -2.82
C GLN A 45 10.00 16.55 -4.21
N ASP A 46 10.69 15.42 -4.47
CA ASP A 46 10.67 14.81 -5.80
C ASP A 46 9.42 13.96 -6.03
N ARG A 47 8.58 14.44 -6.96
CA ARG A 47 7.32 13.78 -7.34
C ARG A 47 7.54 12.39 -7.93
N LYS A 48 8.59 12.20 -8.74
CA LYS A 48 8.84 10.94 -9.45
C LYS A 48 9.20 9.84 -8.44
N SER A 49 10.19 10.12 -7.60
CA SER A 49 10.63 9.27 -6.49
C SER A 49 9.49 8.96 -5.52
N PHE A 50 8.68 9.95 -5.14
CA PHE A 50 7.49 9.71 -4.31
C PHE A 50 6.55 8.68 -4.97
N ARG A 51 6.23 8.87 -6.26
CA ARG A 51 5.35 7.95 -6.97
C ARG A 51 5.93 6.54 -7.06
N GLU A 52 7.19 6.42 -7.45
CA GLU A 52 7.83 5.13 -7.77
C GLU A 52 8.20 4.32 -6.52
N ARG A 53 8.54 4.98 -5.41
CA ARG A 53 9.07 4.31 -4.20
C ARG A 53 8.05 4.20 -3.07
N TYR A 54 7.02 5.04 -3.06
CA TYR A 54 6.03 5.09 -1.98
C TYR A 54 4.65 4.71 -2.50
N LEU A 55 4.11 5.52 -3.42
CA LEU A 55 2.71 5.42 -3.82
C LEU A 55 2.40 4.18 -4.65
N GLN A 56 3.16 3.94 -5.73
CA GLN A 56 2.91 2.83 -6.65
C GLN A 56 3.14 1.47 -5.98
N PRO A 57 4.20 1.24 -5.19
CA PRO A 57 4.36 -0.03 -4.48
C PRO A 57 3.21 -0.30 -3.50
N ALA A 58 2.73 0.71 -2.77
CA ALA A 58 1.61 0.56 -1.85
C ALA A 58 0.27 0.26 -2.56
N LEU A 59 0.03 0.88 -3.73
CA LEU A 59 -1.13 0.59 -4.58
C LEU A 59 -1.07 -0.83 -5.15
N ASN A 60 0.10 -1.22 -5.69
CA ASN A 60 0.30 -2.54 -6.28
C ASN A 60 0.14 -3.66 -5.24
N ALA A 61 0.53 -3.40 -3.99
CA ALA A 61 0.36 -4.32 -2.88
C ALA A 61 -1.05 -4.32 -2.28
N GLY A 62 -1.94 -3.42 -2.73
CA GLY A 62 -3.32 -3.34 -2.23
C GLY A 62 -3.45 -2.78 -0.81
N TRP A 63 -2.40 -2.17 -0.25
CA TRP A 63 -2.44 -1.59 1.10
C TRP A 63 -3.08 -0.20 1.13
N ILE A 64 -3.11 0.45 -0.03
CA ILE A 64 -3.87 1.67 -0.26
C ILE A 64 -4.69 1.54 -1.53
N GLU A 65 -5.73 2.35 -1.65
CA GLU A 65 -6.59 2.38 -2.82
C GLU A 65 -6.89 3.80 -3.27
N MET A 66 -7.30 3.91 -4.54
CA MET A 66 -7.80 5.13 -5.15
C MET A 66 -9.28 5.35 -4.82
N THR A 67 -9.67 6.57 -4.48
CA THR A 67 -11.10 6.92 -4.28
C THR A 67 -11.88 7.07 -5.59
N LEU A 68 -11.19 7.39 -6.70
CA LEU A 68 -11.77 7.55 -8.04
C LEU A 68 -11.05 6.66 -9.08
N PRO A 69 -11.15 5.33 -8.99
CA PRO A 69 -10.42 4.41 -9.88
C PRO A 69 -10.74 4.60 -11.37
N ASP A 70 -11.97 4.98 -11.72
CA ASP A 70 -12.39 5.21 -13.12
C ASP A 70 -11.83 6.51 -13.71
N LYS A 71 -11.33 7.41 -12.86
CA LYS A 71 -10.78 8.71 -13.24
C LYS A 71 -9.43 8.95 -12.56
N PRO A 72 -8.40 8.13 -12.86
CA PRO A 72 -7.13 8.11 -12.13
C PRO A 72 -6.35 9.44 -12.24
N ASN A 73 -6.61 10.21 -13.29
CA ASN A 73 -6.01 11.53 -13.52
C ASN A 73 -6.86 12.70 -12.97
N SER A 74 -7.94 12.42 -12.24
CA SER A 74 -8.82 13.44 -11.68
C SER A 74 -8.07 14.32 -10.68
N ARG A 75 -8.30 15.64 -10.73
CA ARG A 75 -7.83 16.57 -9.69
C ARG A 75 -8.41 16.29 -8.30
N LEU A 76 -9.50 15.53 -8.25
CA LEU A 76 -10.17 15.11 -7.01
C LEU A 76 -9.71 13.72 -6.54
N GLN A 77 -8.75 13.10 -7.23
CA GLN A 77 -8.20 11.81 -6.85
C GLN A 77 -7.59 11.88 -5.45
N LYS A 78 -7.99 10.96 -4.58
CA LYS A 78 -7.40 10.76 -3.26
C LYS A 78 -7.00 9.30 -3.08
N TYR A 79 -6.26 9.07 -2.01
CA TYR A 79 -5.80 7.76 -1.59
C TYR A 79 -6.16 7.55 -0.12
N ARG A 80 -6.46 6.30 0.23
CA ARG A 80 -6.76 5.88 1.61
C ARG A 80 -6.23 4.49 1.87
N LEU A 81 -6.08 4.14 3.15
CA LEU A 81 -5.72 2.78 3.55
C LEU A 81 -6.85 1.81 3.26
N THR A 82 -6.48 0.61 2.81
CA THR A 82 -7.37 -0.55 2.83
C THR A 82 -7.37 -1.21 4.21
N ALA A 83 -8.19 -2.25 4.40
CA ALA A 83 -8.16 -3.03 5.63
C ALA A 83 -6.77 -3.65 5.91
N GLU A 84 -6.11 -4.15 4.87
CA GLU A 84 -4.78 -4.75 4.96
C GLU A 84 -3.71 -3.70 5.31
N GLY A 85 -3.70 -2.55 4.62
CA GLY A 85 -2.78 -1.46 4.95
C GLY A 85 -2.98 -0.92 6.35
N ALA A 86 -4.23 -0.84 6.82
CA ALA A 86 -4.54 -0.46 8.19
C ALA A 86 -4.05 -1.50 9.22
N ALA A 87 -4.09 -2.80 8.91
CA ALA A 87 -3.53 -3.84 9.76
C ALA A 87 -2.00 -3.73 9.85
N LEU A 88 -1.32 -3.58 8.70
CA LEU A 88 0.13 -3.40 8.63
C LEU A 88 0.60 -2.15 9.38
N ARG A 89 -0.13 -1.03 9.27
CA ARG A 89 0.19 0.20 10.00
C ARG A 89 0.17 0.02 11.52
N ARG A 90 -0.64 -0.89 12.06
CA ARG A 90 -0.69 -1.17 13.51
C ARG A 90 0.44 -2.08 13.99
N GLN A 91 1.11 -2.77 13.08
CA GLN A 91 2.18 -3.72 13.37
C GLN A 91 3.58 -3.09 13.29
N GLN A 92 3.65 -1.81 12.90
CA GLN A 92 4.85 -0.98 12.86
C GLN A 92 4.87 -0.06 14.07
#